data_AF-K9KBP8-F1
#
_entry.id   AF-K9KBP8-F1
#
_cell.length_a   1.000
_cell.length_b   1.000
_cell.length_c   1.000
_cell.angle_alpha   90.00
_cell.angle_beta   90.00
_cell.angle_gamma   90.00
#
_symmetry.space_group_name_H-M   'P 1'
#
loop_
_entity.id
_entity.type
_entity.pdbx_description
1 polymer ?
#
loop_
_entity_poly.entity_id
_entity_poly.type
_entity_poly.pdbx_seq_one_letter_code
_entity_poly.pdbx_strand_id
1 'polypeptide(L)'
;KDELEVIHLIEEHRLVREHLLTNHLKSKEIWKALLQEMPLTALLRNLGKMTANSVLEPGNSEVSLVCEKLCNEKLLKKARIHPFHVLIALETYKTGHGLRGKLKWRPDEDILKALDVAFYKTFKTVEPTGKRFLLAVDVSASMNQRVLGSILNASTVAAAMCMVVTRTEKDFYVVAFSDEMVPCPLTADMTLQQVLMVMNQIPAGGTDCSLPMIWAQKTNTAADVFIVFTDNETFAGGCPSCCCSEGVSKENGYSS
;
A
#
# COMPACT_ATOMS: atom_id res chain seq x y z
N LYS A 1 14.99 -23.81 28.27
CA LYS A 1 13.88 -24.75 28.03
C LYS A 1 14.15 -25.47 26.74
N ASP A 2 13.72 -26.72 26.64
CA ASP A 2 13.98 -27.56 25.48
C ASP A 2 13.28 -26.95 24.24
N GLU A 3 14.01 -26.87 23.13
CA GLU A 3 13.52 -26.31 21.87
C GLU A 3 12.32 -27.11 21.35
N LEU A 4 12.37 -28.43 21.54
CA LEU A 4 11.33 -29.38 21.14
C LEU A 4 10.03 -29.20 21.93
N GLU A 5 10.13 -28.91 23.24
CA GLU A 5 8.96 -28.63 24.09
C GLU A 5 8.23 -27.38 23.61
N VAL A 6 8.97 -26.34 23.22
CA VAL A 6 8.38 -25.10 22.71
C VAL A 6 7.71 -25.32 21.36
N ILE A 7 8.32 -26.10 20.46
CA ILE A 7 7.72 -26.46 19.17
C ILE A 7 6.41 -27.22 19.39
N HIS A 8 6.40 -28.22 20.28
CA HIS A 8 5.20 -28.98 20.60
C HIS A 8 4.06 -28.09 21.10
N LEU A 9 4.36 -27.15 22.00
CA LEU A 9 3.37 -26.18 22.51
C LEU A 9 2.83 -25.25 21.42
N ILE A 10 3.65 -24.87 20.44
CA ILE A 10 3.22 -24.06 19.29
C ILE A 10 2.23 -24.85 18.44
N GLU A 11 2.53 -26.11 18.15
CA GLU A 11 1.69 -26.98 17.32
C GLU A 11 0.36 -27.32 18.01
N GLU A 12 0.40 -27.67 19.30
CA GLU A 12 -0.78 -28.07 20.06
C GLU A 12 -1.74 -26.90 20.31
N HIS A 13 -1.19 -25.76 20.77
CA HIS A 13 -2.01 -24.62 21.22
C HIS A 13 -2.09 -23.48 20.20
N ARG A 14 -1.48 -23.62 19.02
CA ARG A 14 -1.42 -22.57 17.99
C ARG A 14 -0.87 -21.26 18.54
N LEU A 15 0.22 -21.35 19.31
CA LEU A 15 0.85 -20.19 19.91
C LEU A 15 1.43 -19.28 18.83
N VAL A 16 1.25 -17.97 19.00
CA VAL A 16 1.83 -16.96 18.13
C VAL A 16 3.15 -16.43 18.70
N ARG A 17 3.88 -15.69 17.87
CA ARG A 17 5.17 -15.08 18.20
C ARG A 17 5.15 -14.30 19.51
N GLU A 18 4.04 -13.60 19.79
CA GLU A 18 3.85 -12.76 20.97
C GLU A 18 3.79 -13.56 22.28
N HIS A 19 3.47 -14.85 22.23
CA HIS A 19 3.47 -15.74 23.41
C HIS A 19 4.87 -16.27 23.75
N LEU A 20 5.85 -16.11 22.88
CA LEU A 20 7.18 -16.67 23.04
C LEU A 20 8.16 -15.66 23.65
N LEU A 21 9.13 -16.19 24.41
CA LEU A 21 10.24 -15.41 24.93
C LEU A 21 11.18 -15.00 23.79
N THR A 22 11.81 -13.84 23.94
CA THR A 22 12.77 -13.30 22.94
C THR A 22 13.93 -14.23 22.63
N ASN A 23 14.35 -15.06 23.60
CA ASN A 23 15.39 -16.07 23.39
C ASN A 23 14.94 -17.20 22.47
N HIS A 24 13.67 -17.59 22.50
CA HIS A 24 13.11 -18.62 21.61
C HIS A 24 13.10 -18.15 20.16
N LEU A 25 12.91 -16.85 19.92
CA LEU A 25 12.90 -16.24 18.57
C LEU A 25 14.28 -16.20 17.89
N LYS A 26 15.33 -16.74 18.52
CA LYS A 26 16.65 -16.95 17.92
C LYS A 26 16.77 -18.30 17.20
N SER A 27 15.91 -19.26 17.51
CA SER A 27 15.92 -20.61 16.91
C SER A 27 15.26 -20.60 15.53
N LYS A 28 15.91 -21.27 14.55
CA LYS A 28 15.35 -21.50 13.20
C LYS A 28 14.14 -22.43 13.24
N GLU A 29 14.20 -23.51 14.01
CA GLU A 29 13.14 -24.53 14.06
C GLU A 29 11.86 -24.00 14.71
N ILE A 30 11.98 -23.13 15.72
CA ILE A 30 10.82 -22.44 16.31
C ILE A 30 10.13 -21.52 15.29
N TRP A 31 10.89 -20.81 14.45
CA TRP A 31 10.31 -19.99 13.38
C TRP A 31 9.62 -20.83 12.30
N LYS A 32 10.14 -22.02 11.97
CA LYS A 32 9.47 -22.95 11.05
C LYS A 32 8.15 -23.46 11.60
N ALA A 33 8.11 -23.81 12.89
CA ALA A 33 6.87 -24.21 13.57
C ALA A 33 5.84 -23.07 13.55
N LEU A 34 6.27 -21.85 13.90
CA LEU A 34 5.41 -20.66 13.83
C LEU A 34 4.86 -20.39 12.43
N LEU A 35 5.65 -20.65 11.38
CA LEU A 35 5.28 -20.34 9.98
C LEU A 35 4.02 -21.11 9.53
N GLN A 36 3.80 -22.32 10.04
CA GLN A 36 2.69 -23.19 9.64
C GLN A 36 1.33 -22.52 9.87
N GLU A 37 1.12 -21.94 11.05
CA GLU A 37 -0.14 -21.30 11.44
C GLU A 37 -0.04 -19.76 11.50
N MET A 38 1.05 -19.18 10.99
CA MET A 38 1.28 -17.73 11.05
C MET A 38 0.18 -16.93 10.33
N PRO A 39 -0.46 -15.95 11.00
CA PRO A 39 -1.39 -15.03 10.35
C PRO A 39 -0.70 -14.19 9.26
N LEU A 40 -1.41 -13.87 8.16
CA LEU A 40 -0.84 -13.15 7.02
C LEU A 40 -0.24 -11.78 7.38
N THR A 41 -0.88 -11.02 8.28
CA THR A 41 -0.33 -9.74 8.74
C THR A 41 0.99 -9.90 9.49
N ALA A 42 1.13 -10.97 10.28
CA ALA A 42 2.38 -11.30 10.96
C ALA A 42 3.43 -11.80 9.95
N LEU A 43 3.01 -12.59 8.95
CA LEU A 43 3.87 -13.08 7.88
C LEU A 43 4.53 -11.91 7.14
N LEU A 44 3.73 -10.98 6.60
CA LEU A 44 4.21 -9.80 5.85
C LEU A 44 5.24 -8.98 6.63
N ARG A 45 5.06 -8.84 7.94
CA ARG A 45 5.96 -8.07 8.82
C ARG A 45 7.27 -8.80 9.15
N ASN A 46 7.30 -10.13 9.07
CA ASN A 46 8.43 -10.94 9.51
C ASN A 46 9.23 -11.58 8.37
N LEU A 47 8.87 -11.37 7.09
CA LEU A 47 9.61 -11.91 5.94
C LEU A 47 11.12 -11.65 6.04
N GLY A 48 11.53 -10.38 6.20
CA GLY A 48 12.96 -10.03 6.31
C GLY A 48 13.65 -10.70 7.51
N LYS A 49 12.94 -10.90 8.63
CA LYS A 49 13.48 -11.57 9.82
C LYS A 49 13.66 -13.07 9.61
N MET A 50 12.69 -13.73 8.99
CA MET A 50 12.77 -15.15 8.68
C MET A 50 13.84 -15.44 7.63
N THR A 51 14.00 -14.58 6.62
CA THR A 51 15.09 -14.69 5.64
C THR A 51 16.46 -14.44 6.29
N ALA A 52 16.59 -13.43 7.16
CA ALA A 52 17.83 -13.17 7.90
C ALA A 52 18.22 -14.32 8.86
N ASN A 53 17.23 -15.04 9.38
CA ASN A 53 17.44 -16.19 10.28
C ASN A 53 17.58 -17.52 9.51
N SER A 54 17.74 -17.51 8.18
CA SER A 54 17.86 -18.72 7.36
C SER A 54 16.64 -19.65 7.42
N VAL A 55 15.45 -19.14 7.77
CA VAL A 55 14.20 -19.91 7.73
C VAL A 55 13.69 -19.98 6.29
N LEU A 56 13.76 -18.86 5.58
CA LEU A 56 13.37 -18.72 4.18
C LEU A 56 14.63 -18.71 3.29
N GLU A 57 15.21 -19.89 3.06
CA GLU A 57 16.34 -20.04 2.14
C GLU A 57 15.84 -20.41 0.73
N PRO A 58 16.52 -19.92 -0.33
CA PRO A 58 16.12 -20.21 -1.70
C PRO A 58 16.05 -21.72 -1.97
N GLY A 59 14.93 -22.18 -2.54
CA GLY A 59 14.70 -23.59 -2.86
C GLY A 59 14.11 -24.43 -1.73
N ASN A 60 13.93 -23.88 -0.52
CA ASN A 60 13.28 -24.60 0.57
C ASN A 60 11.75 -24.64 0.41
N SER A 61 11.11 -25.65 1.01
CA SER A 61 9.65 -25.81 1.02
C SER A 61 8.94 -24.67 1.75
N GLU A 62 9.58 -24.03 2.73
CA GLU A 62 9.03 -22.88 3.44
C GLU A 62 8.82 -21.66 2.53
N VAL A 63 9.68 -21.44 1.54
CA VAL A 63 9.51 -20.36 0.55
C VAL A 63 8.26 -20.62 -0.30
N SER A 64 8.10 -21.85 -0.79
CA SER A 64 6.90 -22.26 -1.54
C SER A 64 5.63 -22.08 -0.73
N LEU A 65 5.63 -22.46 0.56
CA LEU A 65 4.49 -22.27 1.47
C LEU A 65 4.14 -20.78 1.65
N VAL A 66 5.15 -19.92 1.82
CA VAL A 66 4.94 -18.47 1.91
C VAL A 66 4.35 -17.92 0.61
N CYS A 67 4.90 -18.29 -0.54
CA CYS A 67 4.40 -17.87 -1.84
C CYS A 67 2.95 -18.30 -2.08
N GLU A 68 2.59 -19.53 -1.68
CA GLU A 68 1.22 -20.04 -1.76
C GLU A 68 0.27 -19.21 -0.89
N LYS A 69 0.63 -18.95 0.37
CA LYS A 69 -0.17 -18.13 1.29
C LYS A 69 -0.38 -16.71 0.77
N LEU A 70 0.68 -16.06 0.27
CA LEU A 70 0.63 -14.70 -0.28
C LEU A 70 -0.20 -14.63 -1.58
N CYS A 71 -0.17 -15.68 -2.40
CA CYS A 71 -0.94 -15.73 -3.65
C CYS A 71 -2.41 -16.15 -3.46
N ASN A 72 -2.82 -16.56 -2.27
CA ASN A 72 -4.17 -17.09 -2.04
C ASN A 72 -5.19 -15.97 -1.77
N GLU A 73 -6.01 -15.66 -2.78
CA GLU A 73 -7.02 -14.60 -2.74
C GLU A 73 -8.05 -14.80 -1.60
N LYS A 74 -8.45 -16.04 -1.30
CA LYS A 74 -9.41 -16.33 -0.22
C LYS A 74 -8.81 -16.00 1.15
N LEU A 75 -7.52 -16.32 1.36
CA LEU A 75 -6.83 -16.00 2.61
C LEU A 75 -6.61 -14.48 2.75
N LEU A 76 -6.19 -13.81 1.68
CA LEU A 76 -6.04 -12.35 1.65
C LEU A 76 -7.35 -11.63 2.01
N LYS A 77 -8.48 -12.06 1.42
CA LYS A 77 -9.80 -11.51 1.72
C LYS A 77 -10.24 -11.79 3.15
N LYS A 78 -10.09 -13.04 3.63
CA LYS A 78 -10.46 -13.44 4.99
C LYS A 78 -9.67 -12.66 6.05
N ALA A 79 -8.39 -12.42 5.81
CA ALA A 79 -7.52 -11.66 6.69
C ALA A 79 -7.63 -10.14 6.49
N ARG A 80 -8.46 -9.66 5.56
CA ARG A 80 -8.66 -8.24 5.22
C ARG A 80 -7.34 -7.53 4.95
N ILE A 81 -6.46 -8.17 4.17
CA ILE A 81 -5.17 -7.60 3.83
C ILE A 81 -5.35 -6.48 2.82
N HIS A 82 -5.14 -5.24 3.26
CA HIS A 82 -5.15 -4.07 2.40
C HIS A 82 -3.91 -4.03 1.48
N PRO A 83 -4.04 -3.59 0.22
CA PRO A 83 -2.92 -3.48 -0.73
C PRO A 83 -1.73 -2.69 -0.20
N PHE A 84 -2.01 -1.65 0.60
CA PHE A 84 -0.97 -0.83 1.24
C PHE A 84 -0.03 -1.64 2.15
N HIS A 85 -0.55 -2.63 2.89
CA HIS A 85 0.29 -3.49 3.74
C HIS A 85 1.22 -4.36 2.90
N VAL A 86 0.74 -4.83 1.75
CA VAL A 86 1.56 -5.61 0.81
C VAL A 86 2.63 -4.75 0.17
N LEU A 87 2.29 -3.51 -0.23
CA LEU A 87 3.25 -2.57 -0.81
C LEU A 87 4.38 -2.22 0.16
N ILE A 88 4.06 -1.93 1.42
CA ILE A 88 5.07 -1.68 2.45
C ILE A 88 5.95 -2.93 2.63
N ALA A 89 5.35 -4.12 2.69
CA ALA A 89 6.09 -5.36 2.87
C ALA A 89 7.01 -5.65 1.67
N LEU A 90 6.53 -5.44 0.43
CA LEU A 90 7.28 -5.59 -0.81
C LEU A 90 8.52 -4.71 -0.80
N GLU A 91 8.33 -3.40 -0.66
CA GLU A 91 9.45 -2.47 -0.70
C GLU A 91 10.39 -2.71 0.47
N THR A 92 9.86 -2.96 1.69
CA THR A 92 10.71 -3.22 2.87
C THR A 92 11.53 -4.48 2.69
N TYR A 93 10.94 -5.54 2.13
CA TYR A 93 11.66 -6.78 1.88
C TYR A 93 12.75 -6.60 0.82
N LYS A 94 12.46 -5.84 -0.23
CA LYS A 94 13.35 -5.53 -1.35
C LYS A 94 14.61 -4.76 -0.93
N THR A 95 14.57 -3.92 0.11
CA THR A 95 15.77 -3.20 0.58
C THR A 95 16.85 -4.11 1.17
N GLY A 96 16.49 -5.33 1.60
CA GLY A 96 17.44 -6.28 2.18
C GLY A 96 17.94 -5.90 3.59
N HIS A 97 17.35 -4.91 4.24
CA HIS A 97 17.73 -4.52 5.59
C HIS A 97 16.60 -3.86 6.38
N GLY A 98 16.64 -4.01 7.69
CA GLY A 98 15.64 -3.41 8.58
C GLY A 98 15.77 -1.89 8.64
N LEU A 99 14.64 -1.19 8.68
CA LEU A 99 14.56 0.27 8.94
C LEU A 99 15.21 0.67 10.27
N ARG A 100 15.15 -0.23 11.27
CA ARG A 100 15.73 -0.05 12.60
C ARG A 100 16.60 -1.26 12.93
N GLY A 101 17.84 -1.01 13.34
CA GLY A 101 18.78 -2.04 13.81
C GLY A 101 19.79 -2.52 12.76
N LYS A 102 20.41 -3.67 13.02
CA LYS A 102 21.51 -4.23 12.20
C LYS A 102 21.08 -5.42 11.33
N LEU A 103 19.78 -5.71 11.27
CA LEU A 103 19.27 -6.88 10.56
C LEU A 103 19.43 -6.67 9.05
N LYS A 104 20.07 -7.63 8.39
CA LYS A 104 20.26 -7.68 6.94
C LYS A 104 19.85 -9.06 6.42
N TRP A 105 19.28 -9.09 5.24
CA TRP A 105 18.91 -10.30 4.53
C TRP A 105 19.13 -10.11 3.03
N ARG A 106 19.19 -11.23 2.30
CA ARG A 106 19.15 -11.22 0.84
C ARG A 106 17.71 -11.47 0.41
N PRO A 107 17.05 -10.54 -0.32
CA PRO A 107 15.71 -10.76 -0.82
C PRO A 107 15.65 -12.00 -1.70
N ASP A 108 14.59 -12.78 -1.54
CA ASP A 108 14.28 -13.93 -2.37
C ASP A 108 13.37 -13.52 -3.53
N GLU A 109 13.73 -13.93 -4.75
CA GLU A 109 13.05 -13.52 -5.98
C GLU A 109 11.62 -14.08 -6.08
N ASP A 110 11.36 -15.28 -5.56
CA ASP A 110 10.04 -15.89 -5.63
C ASP A 110 9.09 -15.22 -4.65
N ILE A 111 9.58 -14.84 -3.46
CA ILE A 111 8.81 -14.03 -2.51
C ILE A 111 8.51 -12.64 -3.08
N LEU A 112 9.48 -11.99 -3.75
CA LEU A 112 9.26 -10.68 -4.38
C LEU A 112 8.16 -10.76 -5.46
N LYS A 113 8.20 -11.78 -6.33
CA LYS A 113 7.15 -12.03 -7.32
C LYS A 113 5.81 -12.32 -6.66
N ALA A 114 5.79 -13.12 -5.59
CA ALA A 114 4.55 -13.44 -4.87
C ALA A 114 3.94 -12.19 -4.21
N LEU A 115 4.74 -11.28 -3.68
CA LEU A 115 4.28 -10.00 -3.12
C LEU A 115 3.72 -9.07 -4.20
N ASP A 116 4.35 -8.98 -5.37
CA ASP A 116 3.82 -8.21 -6.50
C ASP A 116 2.45 -8.75 -6.96
N VAL A 117 2.33 -10.07 -7.12
CA VAL A 117 1.05 -10.72 -7.44
C VAL A 117 0.01 -10.50 -6.33
N ALA A 118 0.42 -10.59 -5.07
CA ALA A 118 -0.45 -10.36 -3.92
C ALA A 118 -1.00 -8.93 -3.89
N PHE A 119 -0.17 -7.93 -4.22
CA PHE A 119 -0.57 -6.52 -4.28
C PHE A 119 -1.77 -6.34 -5.21
N TYR A 120 -1.70 -6.88 -6.42
CA TYR A 120 -2.82 -6.79 -7.38
C TYR A 120 -4.04 -7.62 -6.96
N LYS A 121 -3.84 -8.80 -6.35
CA LYS A 121 -4.95 -9.62 -5.83
C LYS A 121 -5.69 -8.94 -4.67
N THR A 122 -4.99 -8.17 -3.84
CA THR A 122 -5.63 -7.46 -2.72
C THR A 122 -6.59 -6.36 -3.16
N PHE A 123 -6.53 -5.86 -4.40
CA PHE A 123 -7.51 -4.89 -4.90
C PHE A 123 -8.93 -5.45 -4.90
N LYS A 124 -9.10 -6.74 -5.20
CA LYS A 124 -10.42 -7.42 -5.19
C LYS A 124 -11.02 -7.62 -3.80
N THR A 125 -10.26 -7.31 -2.74
CA THR A 125 -10.74 -7.40 -1.35
C THR A 125 -11.51 -6.14 -0.94
N VAL A 126 -11.40 -5.06 -1.72
CA VAL A 126 -12.10 -3.80 -1.48
C VAL A 126 -13.46 -3.86 -2.18
N GLU A 127 -14.52 -3.49 -1.45
CA GLU A 127 -15.87 -3.46 -2.00
C GLU A 127 -16.12 -2.12 -2.71
N PRO A 128 -16.63 -2.11 -3.95
CA PRO A 128 -16.94 -0.89 -4.67
C PRO A 128 -18.19 -0.22 -4.11
N THR A 129 -18.19 1.11 -4.17
CA THR A 129 -19.32 1.96 -3.77
C THR A 129 -20.23 2.30 -4.95
N GLY A 130 -19.73 2.23 -6.19
CA GLY A 130 -20.49 2.54 -7.41
C GLY A 130 -20.78 4.04 -7.59
N LYS A 131 -20.08 4.91 -6.86
CA LYS A 131 -20.16 6.37 -7.00
C LYS A 131 -19.16 6.87 -8.06
N ARG A 132 -19.31 8.14 -8.47
CA ARG A 132 -18.36 8.80 -9.38
C ARG A 132 -17.24 9.45 -8.58
N PHE A 133 -16.01 9.04 -8.84
CA PHE A 133 -14.83 9.52 -8.12
C PHE A 133 -14.02 10.50 -8.96
N LEU A 134 -13.57 11.59 -8.35
CA LEU A 134 -12.50 12.42 -8.87
C LEU A 134 -11.27 12.27 -7.97
N LEU A 135 -10.21 11.69 -8.53
CA LEU A 135 -8.94 11.43 -7.88
C LEU A 135 -7.96 12.52 -8.29
N ALA A 136 -7.59 13.37 -7.35
CA ALA A 136 -6.59 14.40 -7.54
C ALA A 136 -5.29 13.99 -6.84
N VAL A 137 -4.22 13.81 -7.61
CA VAL A 137 -2.90 13.45 -7.09
C VAL A 137 -1.98 14.66 -7.11
N ASP A 138 -1.49 15.03 -5.95
CA ASP A 138 -0.45 16.04 -5.81
C ASP A 138 0.88 15.49 -6.34
N VAL A 139 1.49 16.20 -7.28
CA VAL A 139 2.80 15.87 -7.88
C VAL A 139 3.85 16.94 -7.58
N SER A 140 3.59 17.79 -6.59
CA SER A 140 4.56 18.78 -6.11
C SER A 140 5.82 18.13 -5.54
N ALA A 141 6.87 18.93 -5.38
CA ALA A 141 8.15 18.45 -4.88
C ALA A 141 8.08 17.92 -3.43
N SER A 142 7.14 18.42 -2.62
CA SER A 142 6.95 18.02 -1.22
C SER A 142 6.49 16.55 -1.12
N MET A 143 5.76 16.06 -2.12
CA MET A 143 5.31 14.65 -2.22
C MET A 143 6.45 13.62 -2.32
N ASN A 144 7.70 14.05 -2.48
CA ASN A 144 8.88 13.19 -2.38
C ASN A 144 9.24 12.81 -0.93
N GLN A 145 8.53 13.35 0.06
CA GLN A 145 8.75 13.00 1.46
C GLN A 145 8.34 11.56 1.80
N ARG A 146 8.95 11.00 2.85
CA ARG A 146 8.67 9.64 3.31
C ARG A 146 7.42 9.57 4.17
N VAL A 147 6.54 8.62 3.90
CA VAL A 147 5.29 8.43 4.64
C VAL A 147 5.45 7.43 5.77
N LEU A 148 4.90 7.73 6.96
CA LEU A 148 4.78 6.82 8.12
C LEU A 148 6.09 6.18 8.60
N GLY A 149 7.23 6.87 8.42
CA GLY A 149 8.55 6.32 8.75
C GLY A 149 8.92 5.08 7.91
N SER A 150 8.24 4.88 6.79
CA SER A 150 8.54 3.86 5.80
C SER A 150 9.60 4.37 4.81
N ILE A 151 9.98 3.50 3.89
CA ILE A 151 10.83 3.84 2.75
C ILE A 151 10.05 4.42 1.56
N LEU A 152 8.72 4.43 1.64
CA LEU A 152 7.85 4.88 0.55
C LEU A 152 7.70 6.39 0.58
N ASN A 153 7.76 7.00 -0.60
CA ASN A 153 7.46 8.41 -0.80
C ASN A 153 5.94 8.62 -0.87
N ALA A 154 5.48 9.82 -0.54
CA ALA A 154 4.05 10.16 -0.56
C ALA A 154 3.45 10.01 -1.96
N SER A 155 4.19 10.38 -3.02
CA SER A 155 3.81 10.14 -4.41
C SER A 155 3.59 8.65 -4.72
N THR A 156 4.46 7.77 -4.22
CA THR A 156 4.31 6.31 -4.39
C THR A 156 3.07 5.78 -3.71
N VAL A 157 2.78 6.27 -2.50
CA VAL A 157 1.58 5.89 -1.77
C VAL A 157 0.32 6.41 -2.46
N ALA A 158 0.33 7.67 -2.90
CA ALA A 158 -0.77 8.29 -3.65
C ALA A 158 -1.06 7.54 -4.95
N ALA A 159 -0.02 7.19 -5.72
CA ALA A 159 -0.14 6.38 -6.93
C ALA A 159 -0.79 5.02 -6.65
N ALA A 160 -0.31 4.31 -5.62
CA ALA A 160 -0.87 3.02 -5.25
C ALA A 160 -2.34 3.11 -4.81
N MET A 161 -2.70 4.13 -4.02
CA MET A 161 -4.07 4.36 -3.60
C MET A 161 -4.97 4.78 -4.77
N CYS A 162 -4.45 5.57 -5.71
CA CYS A 162 -5.14 5.89 -6.95
C CYS A 162 -5.46 4.61 -7.74
N MET A 163 -4.48 3.72 -7.90
CA MET A 163 -4.69 2.41 -8.54
C MET A 163 -5.72 1.53 -7.85
N VAL A 164 -5.84 1.59 -6.52
CA VAL A 164 -6.89 0.88 -5.79
C VAL A 164 -8.25 1.36 -6.26
N VAL A 165 -8.46 2.69 -6.29
CA VAL A 165 -9.75 3.26 -6.65
C VAL A 165 -10.07 3.03 -8.13
N THR A 166 -9.11 3.25 -9.05
CA THR A 166 -9.34 3.06 -10.49
C THR A 166 -9.63 1.62 -10.89
N ARG A 167 -9.19 0.64 -10.07
CA ARG A 167 -9.46 -0.78 -10.31
C ARG A 167 -10.69 -1.31 -9.56
N THR A 168 -11.19 -0.55 -8.58
CA THR A 168 -12.37 -0.91 -7.79
C THR A 168 -13.62 -0.24 -8.35
N GLU A 169 -13.54 1.04 -8.68
CA GLU A 169 -14.65 1.86 -9.16
C GLU A 169 -14.62 1.97 -10.69
N LYS A 170 -15.80 1.97 -11.32
CA LYS A 170 -15.93 2.06 -12.79
C LYS A 170 -15.91 3.50 -13.29
N ASP A 171 -16.52 4.41 -12.53
CA ASP A 171 -16.62 5.82 -12.89
C ASP A 171 -15.61 6.62 -12.07
N PHE A 172 -14.44 6.86 -12.67
CA PHE A 172 -13.39 7.66 -12.06
C PHE A 172 -12.78 8.64 -13.07
N TYR A 173 -12.32 9.78 -12.56
CA TYR A 173 -11.48 10.72 -13.27
C TYR A 173 -10.20 10.94 -12.48
N VAL A 174 -9.04 10.75 -13.11
CA VAL A 174 -7.74 11.02 -12.49
C VAL A 174 -7.15 12.29 -13.05
N VAL A 175 -6.81 13.19 -12.14
CA VAL A 175 -6.13 14.44 -12.41
C VAL A 175 -4.91 14.53 -11.52
N ALA A 176 -3.86 15.14 -12.03
CA ALA A 176 -2.69 15.49 -11.26
C ALA A 176 -2.61 17.01 -11.17
N PHE A 177 -2.09 17.51 -10.06
CA PHE A 177 -2.01 18.95 -9.84
C PHE A 177 -0.69 19.35 -9.20
N SER A 178 -0.22 20.50 -9.67
CA SER A 178 0.83 21.30 -9.06
C SER A 178 0.40 22.77 -9.20
N ASP A 179 1.09 23.58 -10.01
CA ASP A 179 0.66 24.95 -10.35
C ASP A 179 -0.58 24.96 -11.26
N GLU A 180 -0.74 23.92 -12.08
CA GLU A 180 -1.86 23.75 -13.00
C GLU A 180 -2.46 22.34 -12.88
N MET A 181 -3.72 22.21 -13.26
CA MET A 181 -4.42 20.93 -13.33
C MET A 181 -4.13 20.25 -14.66
N VAL A 182 -3.52 19.08 -14.62
CA VAL A 182 -3.20 18.28 -15.80
C VAL A 182 -3.96 16.95 -15.74
N PRO A 183 -4.69 16.57 -16.80
CA PRO A 183 -5.26 15.24 -16.89
C PRO A 183 -4.14 14.20 -16.77
N CYS A 184 -4.29 13.25 -15.85
CA CYS A 184 -3.33 12.17 -15.70
C CYS A 184 -3.94 10.93 -16.37
N PRO A 185 -3.48 10.53 -17.57
CA PRO A 185 -4.07 9.41 -18.30
C PRO A 185 -3.64 8.09 -17.66
N LEU A 186 -4.23 7.77 -16.51
CA LEU A 186 -4.09 6.46 -15.89
C LEU A 186 -5.08 5.50 -16.51
N THR A 187 -4.58 4.34 -16.92
CA THR A 187 -5.43 3.22 -17.33
C THR A 187 -5.37 2.15 -16.25
N ALA A 188 -6.45 1.40 -16.07
CA ALA A 188 -6.53 0.35 -15.05
C ALA A 188 -5.44 -0.73 -15.22
N ASP A 189 -4.97 -0.96 -16.45
CA ASP A 189 -3.98 -1.97 -16.80
C ASP A 189 -2.52 -1.56 -16.50
N MET A 190 -2.27 -0.29 -16.20
CA MET A 190 -0.91 0.18 -15.89
C MET A 190 -0.37 -0.48 -14.62
N THR A 191 0.93 -0.77 -14.62
CA THR A 191 1.67 -1.21 -13.43
C THR A 191 2.01 -0.01 -12.53
N LEU A 192 2.30 -0.27 -11.25
CA LEU A 192 2.68 0.80 -10.32
C LEU A 192 3.88 1.62 -10.84
N GLN A 193 4.86 0.98 -11.48
CA GLN A 193 6.01 1.67 -12.05
C GLN A 193 5.62 2.57 -13.22
N GLN A 194 4.72 2.13 -14.09
CA GLN A 194 4.22 2.95 -15.20
C GLN A 194 3.44 4.16 -14.68
N VAL A 195 2.58 3.97 -13.68
CA VAL A 195 1.85 5.06 -13.03
C VAL A 195 2.82 6.10 -12.46
N LEU A 196 3.87 5.66 -11.77
CA LEU A 196 4.90 6.57 -11.23
C LEU A 196 5.66 7.31 -12.32
N MET A 197 5.98 6.65 -13.44
CA MET A 197 6.63 7.32 -14.57
C MET A 197 5.74 8.41 -15.17
N VAL A 198 4.45 8.12 -15.36
CA VAL A 198 3.47 9.11 -15.86
C VAL A 198 3.38 10.29 -14.90
N MET A 199 3.27 10.04 -13.59
CA MET A 199 3.20 11.10 -12.58
C MET A 199 4.48 11.95 -12.52
N ASN A 200 5.66 11.33 -12.63
CA ASN A 200 6.94 12.05 -12.61
C ASN A 200 7.23 12.87 -13.88
N GLN A 201 6.52 12.64 -14.98
CA GLN A 201 6.64 13.45 -16.19
C GLN A 201 5.89 14.79 -16.09
N ILE A 202 5.02 14.93 -15.09
CA ILE A 202 4.24 16.15 -14.86
C ILE A 202 5.15 17.15 -14.13
N PRO A 203 5.33 18.37 -14.65
CA PRO A 203 6.16 19.38 -14.00
C PRO A 203 5.69 19.68 -12.57
N ALA A 204 6.61 19.58 -11.62
CA ALA A 204 6.35 19.95 -10.24
C ALA A 204 6.28 21.49 -10.11
N GLY A 205 5.33 21.94 -9.29
CA GLY A 205 4.98 23.33 -9.05
C GLY A 205 4.47 23.50 -7.61
N GLY A 206 3.87 24.65 -7.29
CA GLY A 206 3.17 24.91 -6.04
C GLY A 206 1.97 23.98 -5.83
N THR A 207 1.40 24.00 -4.62
CA THR A 207 0.33 23.07 -4.23
C THR A 207 -0.95 23.83 -3.91
N ASP A 208 -1.91 23.86 -4.85
CA ASP A 208 -3.25 24.39 -4.59
C ASP A 208 -4.31 23.28 -4.60
N CYS A 209 -4.68 22.83 -3.40
CA CYS A 209 -5.68 21.78 -3.20
C CYS A 209 -7.12 22.22 -3.49
N SER A 210 -7.37 23.50 -3.82
CA SER A 210 -8.69 23.96 -4.27
C SER A 210 -8.93 23.69 -5.76
N LEU A 211 -7.85 23.49 -6.53
CA LEU A 211 -7.89 23.29 -7.98
C LEU A 211 -8.76 22.12 -8.45
N PRO A 212 -8.80 20.94 -7.79
CA PRO A 212 -9.64 19.83 -8.26
C PRO A 212 -11.13 20.17 -8.28
N MET A 213 -11.62 20.91 -7.28
CA MET A 213 -13.01 21.33 -7.19
C MET A 213 -13.34 22.42 -8.21
N ILE A 214 -12.46 23.42 -8.34
CA ILE A 214 -12.61 24.51 -9.33
C ILE A 214 -12.57 23.95 -10.76
N TRP A 215 -11.68 23.00 -11.03
CA TRP A 215 -11.56 22.35 -12.32
C TRP A 215 -12.80 21.53 -12.67
N ALA A 216 -13.32 20.76 -11.70
CA ALA A 216 -14.55 19.99 -11.89
C ALA A 216 -15.75 20.91 -12.21
N GLN A 217 -15.86 22.05 -11.53
CA GLN A 217 -16.87 23.07 -11.81
C GLN A 217 -16.70 23.66 -13.21
N LYS A 218 -15.50 24.11 -13.59
CA LYS A 218 -15.22 24.72 -14.90
C LYS A 218 -15.44 23.76 -16.07
N THR A 219 -15.14 22.48 -15.88
CA THR A 219 -15.29 21.44 -16.92
C THR A 219 -16.66 20.77 -16.90
N ASN A 220 -17.52 21.14 -15.96
CA ASN A 220 -18.81 20.50 -15.70
C ASN A 220 -18.69 18.97 -15.50
N THR A 221 -17.59 18.55 -14.87
CA THR A 221 -17.30 17.14 -14.56
C THR A 221 -18.05 16.75 -13.29
N ALA A 222 -19.05 15.90 -13.42
CA ALA A 222 -19.86 15.47 -12.29
C ALA A 222 -19.16 14.38 -11.47
N ALA A 223 -18.85 14.68 -10.21
CA ALA A 223 -18.24 13.76 -9.25
C ALA A 223 -19.04 13.76 -7.94
N ASP A 224 -19.21 12.57 -7.35
CA ASP A 224 -19.88 12.39 -6.06
C ASP A 224 -18.87 12.40 -4.90
N VAL A 225 -17.63 11.99 -5.17
CA VAL A 225 -16.55 11.91 -4.18
C VAL A 225 -15.27 12.51 -4.76
N PHE A 226 -14.70 13.47 -4.04
CA PHE A 226 -13.37 14.01 -4.31
C PHE A 226 -12.36 13.37 -3.37
N ILE A 227 -11.32 12.75 -3.92
CA ILE A 227 -10.18 12.23 -3.14
C ILE A 227 -8.94 12.99 -3.58
N VAL A 228 -8.40 13.80 -2.66
CA VAL A 228 -7.17 14.56 -2.88
C VAL A 228 -6.04 13.87 -2.12
N PHE A 229 -5.05 13.38 -2.84
CA PHE A 229 -3.83 12.83 -2.26
C PHE A 229 -2.76 13.92 -2.24
N THR A 230 -2.52 14.50 -1.06
CA THR A 230 -1.53 15.55 -0.81
C THR A 230 -0.91 15.33 0.55
N ASP A 231 0.20 16.01 0.83
CA ASP A 231 0.82 16.06 2.14
C ASP A 231 0.33 17.19 3.06
N ASN A 232 -0.71 17.91 2.63
CA ASN A 232 -1.28 19.07 3.32
C ASN A 232 -0.31 20.27 3.41
N GLU A 233 0.77 20.31 2.63
CA GLU A 233 1.52 21.54 2.40
C GLU A 233 0.80 22.43 1.38
N THR A 234 -0.39 22.91 1.75
CA THR A 234 -1.18 23.80 0.89
C THR A 234 -0.54 25.17 0.82
N PHE A 235 -0.10 25.59 -0.37
CA PHE A 235 0.19 26.99 -0.65
C PHE A 235 -1.13 27.66 -0.98
N ALA A 236 -1.56 28.60 -0.13
CA ALA A 236 -2.89 29.20 -0.24
C ALA A 236 -3.07 29.95 -1.57
N GLY A 237 -3.77 29.32 -2.52
CA GLY A 237 -4.60 30.03 -3.47
C GLY A 237 -5.73 30.77 -2.74
N GLY A 238 -6.37 31.72 -3.42
CA GLY A 238 -7.31 32.68 -2.80
C GLY A 238 -8.56 32.09 -2.11
N CYS A 239 -8.78 30.77 -2.13
CA CYS A 239 -9.89 30.09 -1.47
C CYS A 239 -9.43 28.79 -0.77
N PRO A 240 -9.75 28.57 0.52
CA PRO A 240 -9.47 27.31 1.21
C PRO A 240 -10.22 26.13 0.56
N SER A 241 -9.62 24.95 0.54
CA SER A 241 -10.21 23.73 -0.03
C SER A 241 -11.60 23.39 0.54
N CYS A 242 -11.83 23.63 1.83
CA CYS A 242 -13.14 23.48 2.48
C CYS A 242 -14.22 24.43 1.93
N CYS A 243 -13.85 25.66 1.54
CA CYS A 243 -14.81 26.61 0.97
C CYS A 243 -15.19 26.21 -0.47
N CYS A 244 -14.25 25.66 -1.23
CA CYS A 244 -14.51 25.18 -2.59
C CYS A 244 -15.40 23.92 -2.62
N SER A 245 -15.27 23.01 -1.65
CA SER A 245 -16.15 21.83 -1.57
C SER A 245 -17.61 22.20 -1.25
N GLU A 246 -17.84 23.19 -0.39
CA GLU A 246 -19.19 23.71 -0.11
C GLU A 246 -19.81 24.40 -1.34
N GLY A 247 -19.02 25.13 -2.12
CA GLY A 247 -19.47 25.76 -3.37
C GLY A 247 -19.93 24.74 -4.40
N VAL A 248 -19.13 23.69 -4.64
CA VAL A 248 -19.47 22.60 -5.56
C VAL A 248 -20.71 21.82 -5.09
N SER A 249 -20.88 21.63 -3.79
CA SER A 249 -22.05 20.93 -3.23
C SER A 249 -23.35 21.72 -3.47
N LYS A 250 -23.31 23.04 -3.25
CA LYS A 250 -24.48 23.92 -3.44
C LYS A 250 -24.91 24.07 -4.89
N GLU A 251 -23.96 24.17 -5.83
CA GLU A 251 -24.30 24.31 -7.26
C GLU A 251 -24.79 23.00 -7.89
N ASN A 252 -24.25 21.85 -7.47
CA ASN A 252 -24.64 20.55 -8.01
C ASN A 252 -25.81 19.88 -7.28
N GLY A 253 -26.40 20.55 -6.28
CA GLY A 253 -27.57 20.05 -5.56
C GLY A 253 -27.28 18.88 -4.61
N TYR A 254 -26.03 18.68 -4.20
CA TYR A 254 -25.68 17.68 -3.19
C TYR A 254 -25.92 18.25 -1.78
N SER A 255 -26.65 17.52 -0.94
CA SER A 255 -26.83 17.90 0.47
C SER A 255 -25.54 17.68 1.26
N SER A 256 -25.16 18.69 2.05
CA SER A 256 -24.00 18.70 2.95
C SER A 256 -24.14 17.70 4.09
#